data_AF-A0A928DM70-F1
#
_entry.id   AF-A0A928DM70-F1
#
_cell.length_a   1.000
_cell.length_b   1.000
_cell.length_c   1.000
_cell.angle_alpha   90.00
_cell.angle_beta   90.00
_cell.angle_gamma   90.00
#
_symmetry.space_group_name_H-M   'P 1'
#
loop_
_entity.id
_entity.type
_entity.pdbx_description
1 polymer ?
#
loop_
_entity_poly.entity_id
_entity_poly.type
_entity_poly.pdbx_seq_one_letter_code
_entity_poly.pdbx_strand_id
1 'polypeptide(L)'
;MAKQGGKKKVREAGLKKGSASPGALAAAAEFLHRVERSRKKYKPDLMPLTPLQERLVEQIEEAFAGVQCLNEPYVLICGEAMDDYLSQEVLDVLAAREERNDWHAIPDDLLFACSISLCFVGPEAYRFLIPRFMIGALRGVVEIYPGLSPKSELEEHIRQKKSLLNEAQQQCLSDFLSLQSVDEENGEFYGRNQFLPWELDEYRAHYADKLLPREYGAMLMQRYAERVGLKE
;
A
#
# COMPACT_ATOMS: atom_id res chain seq x y z
N MET A 1 20.98 33.64 46.02
CA MET A 1 19.82 32.75 46.29
C MET A 1 19.11 32.54 44.96
N ALA A 2 19.52 31.53 44.19
CA ALA A 2 18.95 30.18 44.09
C ALA A 2 17.75 30.10 43.10
N LYS A 3 18.03 29.46 41.96
CA LYS A 3 17.17 29.25 40.78
C LYS A 3 15.96 28.35 41.11
N GLN A 4 14.75 28.73 40.66
CA GLN A 4 13.62 27.81 40.54
C GLN A 4 13.58 27.23 39.13
N GLY A 5 14.01 25.97 38.99
CA GLY A 5 13.84 25.16 37.80
C GLY A 5 12.51 24.42 37.84
N GLY A 6 11.56 24.82 36.99
CA GLY A 6 10.33 24.07 36.75
C GLY A 6 10.61 22.83 35.90
N LYS A 7 10.76 21.67 36.53
CA LYS A 7 10.74 20.38 35.82
C LYS A 7 9.30 20.02 35.48
N LYS A 8 8.95 20.22 34.20
CA LYS A 8 7.72 19.72 33.57
C LYS A 8 7.79 18.18 33.59
N LYS A 9 6.94 17.55 34.40
CA LYS A 9 6.78 16.09 34.46
C LYS A 9 6.21 15.62 33.12
N VAL A 10 7.04 15.05 32.26
CA VAL A 10 6.58 14.30 31.09
C VAL A 10 5.84 13.07 31.63
N ARG A 11 4.55 12.95 31.31
CA ARG A 11 3.77 11.74 31.56
C ARG A 11 4.21 10.72 30.52
N GLU A 12 5.08 9.80 30.91
CA GLU A 12 5.27 8.54 30.19
C GLU A 12 3.94 7.77 30.24
N ALA A 13 3.30 7.63 29.08
CA ALA A 13 2.22 6.69 28.90
C ALA A 13 2.83 5.28 28.94
N GLY A 14 2.85 4.68 30.12
CA GLY A 14 3.26 3.30 30.31
C GLY A 14 2.28 2.37 29.59
N LEU A 15 2.71 1.80 28.47
CA LEU A 15 2.19 0.53 27.97
C LEU A 15 2.35 -0.51 29.08
N LYS A 16 1.26 -0.86 29.76
CA LYS A 16 1.24 -1.96 30.70
C LYS A 16 1.54 -3.24 29.91
N LYS A 17 2.75 -3.77 30.05
CA LYS A 17 3.10 -5.15 29.68
C LYS A 17 2.34 -6.12 30.59
N GLY A 18 1.05 -6.31 30.32
CA GLY A 18 0.37 -7.56 30.71
C GLY A 18 0.83 -8.63 29.73
N SER A 19 1.26 -9.79 30.22
CA SER A 19 1.42 -10.96 29.34
C SER A 19 0.08 -11.24 28.66
N ALA A 20 0.07 -11.40 27.33
CA ALA A 20 -1.13 -11.72 26.58
C ALA A 20 -1.83 -12.95 27.19
N SER A 21 -3.17 -12.90 27.25
CA SER A 21 -4.00 -13.96 27.78
C SER A 21 -3.78 -15.27 27.00
N PRO A 22 -3.92 -16.45 27.64
CA PRO A 22 -3.85 -17.73 26.93
C PRO A 22 -4.82 -17.82 25.74
N GLY A 23 -5.98 -17.17 25.84
CA GLY A 23 -6.96 -17.08 24.76
C GLY A 23 -6.45 -16.26 23.56
N ALA A 24 -5.83 -15.10 23.80
CA ALA A 24 -5.23 -14.31 22.73
C ALA A 24 -4.06 -15.02 22.04
N LEU A 25 -3.22 -15.72 22.82
CA LEU A 25 -2.14 -16.54 22.26
C LEU A 25 -2.67 -17.68 21.38
N ALA A 26 -3.74 -18.35 21.81
CA ALA A 26 -4.39 -19.40 21.02
C ALA A 26 -5.00 -18.83 19.73
N ALA A 27 -5.75 -17.74 19.81
CA ALA A 27 -6.35 -17.09 18.64
C ALA A 27 -5.29 -16.59 17.64
N ALA A 28 -4.19 -16.00 18.12
CA ALA A 28 -3.06 -15.62 17.27
C ALA A 28 -2.44 -16.83 16.56
N ALA A 29 -2.29 -17.96 17.26
CA ALA A 29 -1.76 -19.18 16.68
C ALA A 29 -2.71 -19.77 15.61
N GLU A 30 -4.02 -19.76 15.85
CA GLU A 30 -5.03 -20.21 14.88
C GLU A 30 -5.03 -19.32 13.63
N PHE A 31 -4.95 -18.00 13.80
CA PHE A 31 -4.84 -17.05 12.70
C PHE A 31 -3.59 -17.32 11.86
N LEU A 32 -2.42 -17.45 12.49
CA LEU A 32 -1.17 -17.75 11.78
C LEU A 32 -1.23 -19.11 11.07
N HIS A 33 -1.89 -20.12 11.66
CA HIS A 33 -2.11 -21.38 10.98
C HIS A 33 -3.00 -21.23 9.73
N ARG A 34 -3.97 -20.30 9.73
CA ARG A 34 -4.73 -19.97 8.51
C ARG A 34 -3.87 -19.26 7.47
N VAL A 35 -3.07 -18.28 7.87
CA VAL A 35 -2.10 -17.61 6.98
C VAL A 35 -1.19 -18.64 6.32
N GLU A 36 -0.58 -19.54 7.10
CA GLU A 36 0.27 -20.63 6.58
C GLU A 36 -0.46 -21.58 5.62
N ARG A 37 -1.74 -21.88 5.86
CA ARG A 37 -2.55 -22.62 4.89
C ARG A 37 -2.77 -21.85 3.60
N SER A 38 -2.96 -20.53 3.67
CA SER A 38 -3.07 -19.67 2.49
C SER A 38 -1.76 -19.61 1.71
N ARG A 39 -0.62 -19.42 2.41
CA ARG A 39 0.73 -19.47 1.82
C ARG A 39 0.98 -20.75 1.04
N LYS A 40 0.57 -21.91 1.56
CA LYS A 40 0.72 -23.21 0.87
C LYS A 40 -0.10 -23.34 -0.42
N LYS A 41 -1.14 -22.52 -0.59
CA LYS A 41 -1.92 -22.44 -1.83
C LYS A 41 -1.23 -21.61 -2.89
N TYR A 42 -0.33 -20.71 -2.51
CA TYR A 42 0.46 -19.94 -3.45
C TYR A 42 1.24 -20.91 -4.36
N LYS A 43 1.03 -20.75 -5.66
CA LYS A 43 1.77 -21.45 -6.71
C LYS A 43 2.51 -20.37 -7.47
N PRO A 44 3.85 -20.35 -7.44
CA PRO A 44 4.61 -19.38 -8.20
C PRO A 44 4.43 -19.71 -9.68
N ASP A 45 3.55 -18.96 -10.33
CA ASP A 45 3.46 -18.84 -11.78
C ASP A 45 3.66 -17.36 -12.11
N LEU A 46 4.89 -16.89 -11.82
CA LEU A 46 5.21 -15.48 -11.96
C LEU A 46 5.19 -15.14 -13.45
N MET A 47 4.37 -14.16 -13.81
CA MET A 47 4.34 -13.66 -15.17
C MET A 47 5.68 -12.98 -15.48
N PRO A 48 6.31 -13.29 -16.64
CA PRO A 48 7.50 -12.56 -17.05
C PRO A 48 7.12 -11.10 -17.25
N LEU A 49 7.93 -10.20 -16.70
CA LEU A 49 7.68 -8.77 -16.82
C LEU A 49 7.95 -8.30 -18.26
N THR A 50 7.11 -7.41 -18.76
CA THR A 50 7.40 -6.65 -19.98
C THR A 50 8.50 -5.62 -19.72
N PRO A 51 9.21 -5.12 -20.75
CA PRO A 51 10.24 -4.09 -20.55
C PRO A 51 9.74 -2.80 -19.87
N LEU A 52 8.44 -2.47 -19.99
CA LEU A 52 7.84 -1.35 -19.27
C LEU A 52 7.68 -1.65 -17.79
N GLN A 53 7.21 -2.87 -17.48
CA GLN A 53 7.05 -3.34 -16.11
C GLN A 53 8.41 -3.43 -15.40
N GLU A 54 9.45 -3.92 -16.07
CA GLU A 54 10.82 -3.95 -15.54
C GLU A 54 11.32 -2.54 -15.18
N ARG A 55 11.15 -1.56 -16.08
CA ARG A 55 11.51 -0.16 -15.79
C ARG A 55 10.73 0.41 -14.60
N LEU A 56 9.44 0.10 -14.50
CA LEU A 56 8.63 0.55 -13.37
C LEU A 56 9.09 -0.10 -12.06
N VAL A 57 9.47 -1.39 -12.08
CA VAL A 57 10.06 -2.05 -10.91
C VAL A 57 11.33 -1.30 -10.47
N GLU A 58 12.25 -0.98 -11.37
CA GLU A 58 13.46 -0.21 -11.04
C GLU A 58 13.15 1.16 -10.42
N GLN A 59 12.14 1.86 -10.92
CA GLN A 59 11.69 3.15 -10.36
C GLN A 59 11.09 2.99 -8.96
N ILE A 60 10.30 1.94 -8.73
CA ILE A 60 9.73 1.62 -7.41
C ILE A 60 10.86 1.32 -6.42
N GLU A 61 11.80 0.48 -6.82
CA GLU A 61 12.99 0.12 -6.04
C GLU A 61 13.76 1.38 -5.58
N GLU A 62 14.02 2.30 -6.51
CA GLU A 62 14.71 3.56 -6.21
C GLU A 62 13.88 4.48 -5.30
N ALA A 63 12.61 4.72 -5.63
CA ALA A 63 11.75 5.66 -4.91
C ALA A 63 11.40 5.22 -3.48
N PHE A 64 11.45 3.91 -3.21
CA PHE A 64 11.15 3.30 -1.92
C PHE A 64 12.38 2.70 -1.22
N ALA A 65 13.59 2.98 -1.71
CA ALA A 65 14.83 2.55 -1.10
C ALA A 65 14.93 3.03 0.37
N GLY A 66 15.19 2.10 1.29
CA GLY A 66 15.37 2.39 2.71
C GLY A 66 14.09 2.81 3.45
N VAL A 67 12.90 2.66 2.87
CA VAL A 67 11.64 2.87 3.60
C VAL A 67 11.48 1.78 4.67
N GLN A 68 11.20 2.21 5.89
CA GLN A 68 10.93 1.36 7.06
C GLN A 68 9.59 1.74 7.71
N CYS A 69 9.07 0.88 8.57
CA CYS A 69 7.83 1.09 9.33
C CYS A 69 8.07 0.89 10.83
N LEU A 70 8.43 1.96 11.53
CA LEU A 70 8.87 1.89 12.93
C LEU A 70 7.85 2.44 13.92
N ASN A 71 6.89 3.27 13.47
CA ASN A 71 6.00 4.02 14.35
C ASN A 71 4.53 3.61 14.24
N GLU A 72 4.15 2.83 13.22
CA GLU A 72 2.81 2.23 13.14
C GLU A 72 2.71 0.96 13.98
N PRO A 73 1.57 0.75 14.66
CA PRO A 73 1.39 -0.43 15.48
C PRO A 73 1.27 -1.71 14.63
N TYR A 74 0.76 -1.62 13.39
CA TYR A 74 0.39 -2.78 12.56
C TYR A 74 0.92 -2.64 11.13
N VAL A 75 1.41 -3.73 10.56
CA VAL A 75 1.95 -3.81 9.19
C VAL A 75 1.19 -4.88 8.40
N LEU A 76 1.87 -5.89 7.83
CA LEU A 76 1.27 -6.84 6.90
C LEU A 76 0.33 -7.83 7.61
N ILE A 77 0.86 -8.61 8.55
CA ILE A 77 0.10 -9.71 9.18
C ILE A 77 -1.06 -9.13 10.00
N CYS A 78 -0.81 -8.02 10.70
CA CYS A 78 -1.83 -7.35 11.48
C CYS A 78 -2.89 -6.69 10.59
N GLY A 79 -2.53 -6.16 9.41
CA GLY A 79 -3.50 -5.64 8.44
C GLY A 79 -4.49 -6.71 7.98
N GLU A 80 -4.01 -7.91 7.68
CA GLU A 80 -4.87 -9.08 7.37
C GLU A 80 -5.72 -9.50 8.59
N ALA A 81 -5.15 -9.47 9.80
CA ALA A 81 -5.85 -9.81 11.03
C ALA A 81 -6.99 -8.85 11.40
N MET A 82 -6.88 -7.58 10.98
CA MET A 82 -7.92 -6.58 11.20
C MET A 82 -9.18 -6.86 10.37
N ASP A 83 -9.05 -7.43 9.17
CA ASP A 83 -10.18 -7.88 8.34
C ASP A 83 -11.00 -8.97 9.05
N ASP A 84 -10.32 -9.82 9.82
CA ASP A 84 -10.92 -10.87 10.63
C ASP A 84 -11.56 -10.38 11.95
N TYR A 85 -11.53 -9.07 12.20
CA TYR A 85 -12.02 -8.46 13.45
C TYR A 85 -11.35 -9.03 14.71
N LEU A 86 -10.08 -9.43 14.62
CA LEU A 86 -9.34 -9.92 15.78
C LEU A 86 -9.16 -8.84 16.84
N SER A 87 -9.12 -9.27 18.10
CA SER A 87 -9.03 -8.34 19.23
C SER A 87 -7.66 -7.66 19.30
N GLN A 88 -7.63 -6.51 19.96
CA GLN A 88 -6.40 -5.74 20.14
C GLN A 88 -5.27 -6.57 20.79
N GLU A 89 -5.60 -7.40 21.78
CA GLU A 89 -4.62 -8.26 22.44
C GLU A 89 -4.00 -9.29 21.48
N VAL A 90 -4.78 -9.78 20.50
CA VAL A 90 -4.27 -10.67 19.44
C VAL A 90 -3.36 -9.92 18.48
N LEU A 91 -3.76 -8.70 18.06
CA LEU A 91 -2.93 -7.86 17.20
C LEU A 91 -1.58 -7.54 17.85
N ASP A 92 -1.55 -7.26 19.16
CA ASP A 92 -0.30 -6.99 19.89
C ASP A 92 0.64 -8.22 19.90
N VAL A 93 0.09 -9.44 19.96
CA VAL A 93 0.86 -10.69 19.85
C VAL A 93 1.43 -10.86 18.44
N LEU A 94 0.65 -10.52 17.40
CA LEU A 94 1.05 -10.65 16.00
C LEU A 94 2.09 -9.57 15.61
N ALA A 95 1.95 -8.35 16.10
CA ALA A 95 2.81 -7.21 15.79
C ALA A 95 4.30 -7.46 16.08
N ALA A 96 4.59 -8.29 17.10
CA ALA A 96 5.95 -8.70 17.45
C ALA A 96 6.65 -9.58 16.39
N ARG A 97 5.92 -10.05 15.36
CA ARG A 97 6.40 -10.95 14.31
C ARG A 97 6.50 -10.28 12.94
N GLU A 98 6.15 -9.00 12.84
CA GLU A 98 6.09 -8.30 11.56
C GLU A 98 7.47 -7.86 11.08
N GLU A 99 7.70 -8.00 9.78
CA GLU A 99 8.82 -7.34 9.09
C GLU A 99 8.53 -5.84 9.01
N ARG A 100 9.53 -5.02 9.34
CA ARG A 100 9.42 -3.56 9.55
C ARG A 100 10.59 -2.76 9.01
N ASN A 101 11.70 -3.42 8.71
CA ASN A 101 12.96 -2.81 8.33
C ASN A 101 13.21 -2.90 6.83
N ASP A 102 12.72 -3.95 6.18
CA ASP A 102 12.95 -4.22 4.77
C ASP A 102 11.73 -4.83 4.10
N TRP A 103 11.07 -4.07 3.22
CA TRP A 103 9.88 -4.53 2.51
C TRP A 103 10.20 -5.62 1.48
N HIS A 104 11.46 -5.81 1.05
CA HIS A 104 11.88 -6.91 0.18
C HIS A 104 11.85 -8.26 0.90
N ALA A 105 12.06 -8.25 2.22
CA ALA A 105 12.08 -9.47 3.02
C ALA A 105 10.70 -10.11 3.15
N ILE A 106 9.63 -9.45 2.69
CA ILE A 106 8.29 -10.00 2.61
C ILE A 106 8.22 -10.98 1.42
N PRO A 107 8.10 -12.30 1.66
CA PRO A 107 8.06 -13.28 0.57
C PRO A 107 6.72 -13.27 -0.18
N ASP A 108 6.72 -13.72 -1.44
CA ASP A 108 5.52 -13.68 -2.31
C ASP A 108 4.36 -14.48 -1.73
N ASP A 109 4.64 -15.62 -1.09
CA ASP A 109 3.61 -16.46 -0.49
C ASP A 109 2.90 -15.78 0.68
N LEU A 110 3.65 -15.01 1.50
CA LEU A 110 3.08 -14.21 2.59
C LEU A 110 2.32 -13.00 2.05
N LEU A 111 2.84 -12.33 1.02
CA LEU A 111 2.12 -11.23 0.37
C LEU A 111 0.77 -11.72 -0.20
N PHE A 112 0.78 -12.86 -0.91
CA PHE A 112 -0.42 -13.53 -1.40
C PHE A 112 -1.40 -13.87 -0.26
N ALA A 113 -0.88 -14.39 0.86
CA ALA A 113 -1.69 -14.77 2.01
C ALA A 113 -2.27 -13.59 2.79
N CYS A 114 -1.69 -12.39 2.61
CA CYS A 114 -2.04 -11.17 3.33
C CYS A 114 -2.51 -10.05 2.36
N SER A 115 -3.20 -10.42 1.28
CA SER A 115 -3.45 -9.52 0.15
C SER A 115 -4.40 -8.36 0.46
N ILE A 116 -5.22 -8.42 1.52
CA ILE A 116 -6.14 -7.33 1.87
C ILE A 116 -5.51 -6.28 2.81
N SER A 117 -4.31 -6.54 3.33
CA SER A 117 -3.69 -5.74 4.40
C SER A 117 -3.59 -4.24 4.12
N LEU A 118 -3.34 -3.84 2.87
CA LEU A 118 -3.26 -2.42 2.48
C LEU A 118 -4.53 -1.63 2.82
N CYS A 119 -5.69 -2.28 2.92
CA CYS A 119 -6.97 -1.67 3.28
C CYS A 119 -7.03 -1.23 4.74
N PHE A 120 -6.27 -1.87 5.63
CA PHE A 120 -6.43 -1.73 7.09
C PHE A 120 -5.27 -1.01 7.79
N VAL A 121 -4.13 -0.85 7.12
CA VAL A 121 -2.96 -0.20 7.70
C VAL A 121 -3.01 1.33 7.65
N GLY A 122 -2.27 1.96 8.57
CA GLY A 122 -2.05 3.40 8.61
C GLY A 122 -1.04 3.91 7.57
N PRO A 123 -0.81 5.23 7.49
CA PRO A 123 -0.02 5.85 6.42
C PRO A 123 1.45 5.39 6.31
N GLU A 124 2.16 5.18 7.42
CA GLU A 124 3.58 4.77 7.35
C GLU A 124 3.69 3.30 6.91
N ALA A 125 2.82 2.43 7.43
CA ALA A 125 2.74 1.04 7.02
C ALA A 125 2.28 0.90 5.56
N TYR A 126 1.35 1.75 5.09
CA TYR A 126 0.99 1.80 3.68
C TYR A 126 2.18 2.17 2.81
N ARG A 127 2.93 3.22 3.18
CA ARG A 127 4.14 3.62 2.45
C ARG A 127 5.21 2.52 2.43
N PHE A 128 5.36 1.77 3.51
CA PHE A 128 6.28 0.64 3.60
C PHE A 128 5.84 -0.55 2.73
N LEU A 129 4.55 -0.88 2.71
CA LEU A 129 4.04 -2.06 2.01
C LEU A 129 3.78 -1.83 0.52
N ILE A 130 3.34 -0.64 0.12
CA ILE A 130 2.91 -0.37 -1.26
C ILE A 130 3.96 -0.71 -2.35
N PRO A 131 5.29 -0.51 -2.21
CA PRO A 131 6.24 -0.95 -3.24
C PRO A 131 6.17 -2.46 -3.46
N ARG A 132 6.13 -3.22 -2.36
CA ARG A 132 6.07 -4.68 -2.41
C ARG A 132 4.79 -5.20 -3.05
N PHE A 133 3.67 -4.53 -2.77
CA PHE A 133 2.37 -4.83 -3.37
C PHE A 133 2.31 -4.45 -4.86
N MET A 134 2.89 -3.32 -5.27
CA MET A 134 2.96 -2.95 -6.70
C MET A 134 3.79 -3.98 -7.48
N ILE A 135 5.00 -4.32 -7.00
CA ILE A 135 5.84 -5.35 -7.64
C ILE A 135 5.14 -6.72 -7.64
N GLY A 136 4.47 -7.07 -6.53
CA GLY A 136 3.67 -8.28 -6.44
C GLY A 136 2.56 -8.33 -7.49
N ALA A 137 1.86 -7.22 -7.70
CA ALA A 137 0.81 -7.13 -8.71
C ALA A 137 1.33 -7.23 -10.14
N LEU A 138 2.45 -6.57 -10.46
CA LEU A 138 3.09 -6.71 -11.77
C LEU A 138 3.51 -8.15 -12.07
N ARG A 139 3.81 -8.95 -11.05
CA ARG A 139 4.20 -10.37 -11.18
C ARG A 139 3.04 -11.36 -11.03
N GLY A 140 1.81 -10.89 -10.84
CA GLY A 140 0.63 -11.75 -10.67
C GLY A 140 0.49 -12.39 -9.28
N VAL A 141 1.12 -11.84 -8.25
CA VAL A 141 1.07 -12.37 -6.87
C VAL A 141 -0.16 -11.88 -6.11
N VAL A 142 -0.54 -10.62 -6.30
CA VAL A 142 -1.69 -9.98 -5.64
C VAL A 142 -2.36 -9.01 -6.60
N GLU A 143 -3.64 -8.72 -6.39
CA GLU A 143 -4.31 -7.61 -7.08
C GLU A 143 -4.40 -6.40 -6.15
N ILE A 144 -4.13 -5.20 -6.68
CA ILE A 144 -4.29 -3.96 -5.92
C ILE A 144 -4.97 -2.88 -6.76
N TYR A 145 -5.79 -2.08 -6.08
CA TYR A 145 -6.52 -0.96 -6.67
C TYR A 145 -6.26 0.31 -5.84
N PRO A 146 -5.09 0.95 -5.98
CA PRO A 146 -4.73 2.08 -5.11
C PRO A 146 -5.47 3.38 -5.42
N GLY A 147 -6.20 3.45 -6.55
CA GLY A 147 -6.98 4.63 -6.95
C GLY A 147 -8.44 4.56 -6.49
N LEU A 148 -9.19 5.62 -6.82
CA LEU A 148 -10.61 5.74 -6.50
C LEU A 148 -11.39 6.39 -7.64
N SER A 149 -12.70 6.13 -7.70
CA SER A 149 -13.60 6.91 -8.55
C SER A 149 -13.65 8.38 -8.08
N PRO A 150 -13.78 9.39 -8.97
CA PRO A 150 -13.81 10.81 -8.59
C PRO A 150 -14.92 11.22 -7.61
N LYS A 151 -15.92 10.36 -7.42
CA LYS A 151 -17.06 10.54 -6.52
C LYS A 151 -17.03 9.60 -5.31
N SER A 152 -15.91 8.95 -5.04
CA SER A 152 -15.81 8.01 -3.93
C SER A 152 -15.92 8.75 -2.58
N GLU A 153 -16.79 8.27 -1.71
CA GLU A 153 -16.89 8.74 -0.32
C GLU A 153 -15.64 8.39 0.51
N LEU A 154 -14.76 7.52 0.00
CA LEU A 154 -13.53 7.09 0.65
C LEU A 154 -12.32 7.98 0.34
N GLU A 155 -12.49 9.06 -0.43
CA GLU A 155 -11.37 9.89 -0.86
C GLU A 155 -10.52 10.41 0.31
N GLU A 156 -11.16 10.96 1.34
CA GLU A 156 -10.44 11.51 2.50
C GLU A 156 -9.63 10.44 3.22
N HIS A 157 -10.19 9.24 3.38
CA HIS A 157 -9.50 8.09 3.96
C HIS A 157 -8.28 7.67 3.12
N ILE A 158 -8.44 7.59 1.79
CA ILE A 158 -7.35 7.26 0.87
C ILE A 158 -6.26 8.35 0.88
N ARG A 159 -6.64 9.62 0.99
CA ARG A 159 -5.72 10.76 1.10
C ARG A 159 -4.88 10.68 2.37
N GLN A 160 -5.51 10.42 3.51
CA GLN A 160 -4.80 10.24 4.77
C GLN A 160 -3.80 9.09 4.69
N LYS A 161 -4.23 7.93 4.16
CA LYS A 161 -3.37 6.76 3.98
C LYS A 161 -2.16 7.01 3.07
N LYS A 162 -2.29 7.88 2.07
CA LYS A 162 -1.23 8.23 1.13
C LYS A 162 -0.42 9.47 1.52
N SER A 163 -0.72 10.08 2.67
CA SER A 163 -0.17 11.40 3.07
C SER A 163 1.35 11.44 3.25
N LEU A 164 2.00 10.30 3.47
CA LEU A 164 3.46 10.21 3.68
C LEU A 164 4.28 9.90 2.42
N LEU A 165 3.61 9.78 1.27
CA LEU A 165 4.27 9.56 -0.01
C LEU A 165 4.89 10.86 -0.52
N ASN A 166 6.19 10.82 -0.87
CA ASN A 166 6.84 11.93 -1.57
C ASN A 166 6.48 11.92 -3.07
N GLU A 167 6.89 12.96 -3.80
CA GLU A 167 6.58 13.11 -5.23
C GLU A 167 7.03 11.92 -6.09
N ALA A 168 8.23 11.38 -5.86
CA ALA A 168 8.73 10.22 -6.60
C ALA A 168 7.89 8.95 -6.35
N GLN A 169 7.48 8.74 -5.10
CA GLN A 169 6.62 7.62 -4.70
C GLN A 169 5.20 7.78 -5.27
N GLN A 170 4.67 8.99 -5.26
CA GLN A 170 3.39 9.32 -5.90
C GLN A 170 3.45 9.05 -7.40
N GLN A 171 4.54 9.46 -8.07
CA GLN A 171 4.73 9.19 -9.50
C GLN A 171 4.73 7.69 -9.79
N CYS A 172 5.41 6.87 -8.98
CA CYS A 172 5.40 5.41 -9.15
C CYS A 172 3.97 4.82 -9.08
N LEU A 173 3.12 5.32 -8.17
CA LEU A 173 1.73 4.89 -8.08
C LEU A 173 0.89 5.33 -9.29
N SER A 174 1.10 6.55 -9.79
CA SER A 174 0.44 7.02 -11.01
C SER A 174 0.83 6.16 -12.20
N ASP A 175 2.11 5.83 -12.34
CA ASP A 175 2.66 5.03 -13.44
C ASP A 175 2.18 3.59 -13.36
N PHE A 176 2.14 3.03 -12.15
CA PHE A 176 1.54 1.72 -11.90
C PHE A 176 0.07 1.67 -12.33
N LEU A 177 -0.76 2.62 -11.90
CA LEU A 177 -2.17 2.63 -12.29
C LEU A 177 -2.39 2.84 -13.79
N SER A 178 -1.57 3.69 -14.42
CA SER A 178 -1.59 3.85 -15.87
C SER A 178 -1.24 2.54 -16.58
N LEU A 179 -0.15 1.88 -16.18
CA LEU A 179 0.27 0.62 -16.78
C LEU A 179 -0.78 -0.49 -16.60
N GLN A 180 -1.43 -0.58 -15.44
CA GLN A 180 -2.54 -1.52 -15.19
C GLN A 180 -3.81 -1.21 -16.00
N SER A 181 -3.90 -0.03 -16.63
CA SER A 181 -5.04 0.38 -17.46
C SER A 181 -4.81 0.15 -18.95
N VAL A 182 -3.72 -0.53 -19.32
CA VAL A 182 -3.41 -0.93 -20.71
C VAL A 182 -3.98 -2.33 -20.94
N ASP A 183 -4.80 -2.51 -21.99
CA ASP A 183 -5.14 -3.85 -22.47
C ASP A 183 -3.91 -4.45 -23.15
N GLU A 184 -3.27 -5.43 -22.51
CA GLU A 184 -2.07 -6.10 -23.03
C GLU A 184 -2.35 -6.94 -24.28
N GLU A 185 -3.60 -7.38 -24.50
CA GLU A 185 -3.97 -8.32 -25.57
C GLU A 185 -4.29 -7.58 -26.88
N ASN A 186 -4.94 -6.42 -26.79
CA ASN A 186 -5.34 -5.62 -27.96
C ASN A 186 -4.56 -4.30 -28.11
N GLY A 187 -3.78 -3.89 -27.10
CA GLY A 187 -3.12 -2.59 -27.07
C GLY A 187 -4.09 -1.41 -26.97
N GLU A 188 -5.37 -1.66 -26.65
CA GLU A 188 -6.42 -0.64 -26.57
C GLU A 188 -6.49 -0.03 -25.17
N PHE A 189 -6.69 1.30 -25.12
CA PHE A 189 -6.84 2.03 -23.86
C PHE A 189 -8.32 2.13 -23.50
N TYR A 190 -8.76 1.46 -22.43
CA TYR A 190 -10.12 1.67 -21.90
C TYR A 190 -10.31 3.02 -21.19
N GLY A 191 -9.22 3.79 -21.05
CA GLY A 191 -9.21 5.02 -20.28
C GLY A 191 -9.24 4.73 -18.78
N ARG A 192 -8.41 5.46 -18.04
CA ARG A 192 -8.31 5.27 -16.60
C ARG A 192 -9.59 5.77 -15.91
N ASN A 193 -10.22 4.92 -15.10
CA ASN A 193 -11.44 5.26 -14.34
C ASN A 193 -11.22 5.37 -12.81
N GLN A 194 -10.00 5.07 -12.35
CA GLN A 194 -9.55 5.23 -10.97
C GLN A 194 -8.43 6.26 -10.90
N PHE A 195 -8.55 7.22 -10.01
CA PHE A 195 -7.62 8.34 -9.87
C PHE A 195 -7.00 8.35 -8.49
N LEU A 196 -5.78 8.88 -8.40
CA LEU A 196 -5.09 9.13 -7.14
C LEU A 196 -5.49 10.52 -6.63
N PRO A 197 -5.38 10.77 -5.31
CA PRO A 197 -5.83 12.04 -4.73
C PRO A 197 -5.26 13.29 -5.42
N TRP A 198 -3.96 13.29 -5.75
CA TRP A 198 -3.30 14.42 -6.43
C TRP A 198 -3.78 14.65 -7.87
N GLU A 199 -4.17 13.59 -8.57
CA GLU A 199 -4.74 13.70 -9.92
C GLU A 199 -6.19 14.21 -9.87
N LEU A 200 -6.95 13.84 -8.84
CA LEU A 200 -8.28 14.41 -8.61
C LEU A 200 -8.19 15.91 -8.27
N ASP A 201 -7.17 16.31 -7.52
CA ASP A 201 -6.91 17.72 -7.23
C ASP A 201 -6.60 18.50 -8.53
N GLU A 202 -5.73 17.99 -9.40
CA GLU A 202 -5.45 18.58 -10.72
C GLU A 202 -6.71 18.64 -11.59
N TYR A 203 -7.46 17.53 -11.67
CA TYR A 203 -8.71 17.44 -12.43
C TYR A 203 -9.70 18.54 -12.01
N ARG A 204 -9.94 18.67 -10.70
CA ARG A 204 -10.87 19.66 -10.16
C ARG A 204 -10.40 21.09 -10.38
N ALA A 205 -9.10 21.33 -10.24
CA ALA A 205 -8.53 22.66 -10.40
C ALA A 205 -8.54 23.17 -11.85
N HIS A 206 -8.38 22.27 -12.83
CA HIS A 206 -8.05 22.68 -14.20
C HIS A 206 -8.99 22.15 -15.29
N TYR A 207 -9.70 21.05 -15.03
CA TYR A 207 -10.37 20.26 -16.07
C TYR A 207 -11.84 19.95 -15.82
N ALA A 208 -12.36 20.07 -14.59
CA ALA A 208 -13.72 19.62 -14.25
C ALA A 208 -14.84 20.29 -15.06
N ASP A 209 -14.64 21.53 -15.53
CA ASP A 209 -15.61 22.24 -16.39
C ASP A 209 -15.44 21.94 -17.89
N LYS A 210 -14.38 21.23 -18.27
CA LYS A 210 -13.94 21.05 -19.66
C LYS A 210 -13.93 19.60 -20.12
N LEU A 211 -13.65 18.67 -19.21
CA LEU A 211 -13.46 17.26 -19.49
C LEU A 211 -14.30 16.44 -18.52
N LEU A 212 -14.92 15.36 -19.03
CA LEU A 212 -15.44 14.29 -18.21
C LEU A 212 -14.29 13.50 -17.58
N PRO A 213 -14.49 12.82 -16.43
CA PRO A 213 -13.43 12.05 -15.80
C PRO A 213 -12.79 11.00 -16.72
N ARG A 214 -13.57 10.34 -17.57
CA ARG A 214 -13.05 9.38 -18.57
C ARG A 214 -12.08 10.02 -19.57
N GLU A 215 -12.34 11.27 -19.94
CA GLU A 215 -11.52 12.03 -20.90
C GLU A 215 -10.23 12.50 -20.22
N TYR A 216 -10.32 12.91 -18.95
CA TYR A 216 -9.14 13.17 -18.12
C TYR A 216 -8.30 11.90 -17.90
N GLY A 217 -8.94 10.74 -17.69
CA GLY A 217 -8.28 9.44 -17.62
C GLY A 217 -7.54 9.06 -18.89
N ALA A 218 -8.12 9.31 -20.07
CA ALA A 218 -7.44 9.14 -21.35
C ALA A 218 -6.24 10.09 -21.50
N MET A 219 -6.39 11.36 -21.09
CA MET A 219 -5.28 12.32 -21.09
C MET A 219 -4.12 11.89 -20.17
N LEU A 220 -4.40 11.32 -19.00
CA LEU A 220 -3.36 10.76 -18.12
C LEU A 220 -2.62 9.60 -18.79
N MET A 221 -3.33 8.74 -19.52
CA MET A 221 -2.73 7.65 -20.28
C MET A 221 -1.84 8.15 -21.40
N GLN A 222 -2.27 9.18 -22.14
CA GLN A 222 -1.46 9.81 -23.17
C GLN A 222 -0.16 10.40 -22.59
N ARG A 223 -0.26 11.15 -21.48
CA ARG A 223 0.92 11.70 -20.78
C ARG A 223 1.88 10.61 -20.30
N TYR A 224 1.33 9.49 -19.81
CA TYR A 224 2.13 8.34 -19.43
C TYR A 224 2.88 7.79 -20.65
N ALA A 225 2.17 7.47 -21.74
CA ALA A 225 2.73 6.91 -22.96
C ALA A 225 3.86 7.78 -23.54
N GLU A 226 3.64 9.10 -23.64
CA GLU A 226 4.64 10.08 -24.06
C GLU A 226 5.90 10.05 -23.18
N ARG A 227 5.72 10.01 -21.85
CA ARG A 227 6.83 9.99 -20.89
C ARG A 227 7.65 8.70 -20.97
N VAL A 228 6.99 7.54 -21.16
CA VAL A 228 7.68 6.24 -21.22
C VAL A 228 8.10 5.82 -22.62
N GLY A 229 7.89 6.70 -23.62
CA GLY A 229 8.31 6.49 -25.00
C GLY A 229 7.46 5.48 -25.77
N LEU A 230 6.23 5.21 -25.33
CA LEU A 230 5.25 4.44 -26.09
C LEU A 230 4.62 5.40 -27.09
N LYS A 231 4.98 5.27 -28.37
CA LYS A 231 4.32 6.04 -29.44
C LYS A 231 2.95 5.43 -29.72
N GLU A 232 1.95 6.29 -29.88
CA GLU A 232 0.66 5.95 -30.51
C GLU A 232 0.85 5.39 -31.92
#